data_AF-A0A831WVS1-F1
#
_entry.id   AF-A0A831WVS1-F1
#
_cell.length_a   1.000
_cell.length_b   1.000
_cell.length_c   1.000
_cell.angle_alpha   90.00
_cell.angle_beta   90.00
_cell.angle_gamma   90.00
#
_symmetry.space_group_name_H-M   'P 1'
#
loop_
_entity.id
_entity.type
_entity.pdbx_description
1 polymer ?
#
loop_
_entity_poly.entity_id
_entity_poly.type
_entity_poly.pdbx_seq_one_letter_code
_entity_poly.pdbx_strand_id
1 'polypeptide(L)'
;MELTQPLLISDPLSASRVNENTIFTSREMIAQAQTALKDLGYDPGPADGRMGYQTRRALRDFQRDKRLTVTGELDVATARELGIISDTGFDRQDRPAADAELVRVLTARAERLVDGSVRVHVQTEVNTGGWRVFGEQQLRGDTLEVWARGVRPRGIVTQAIENPTFDVTVRDEAGRIRRVVVHGAAGDVYLTIPEMSRGTGELLSRIEEQAGRVLEDYRQQLGIRRDGDRNRFDDRRSYGENQLRLLVALSNFANIASVYSDLTESRNSNASLRTVAQMLVSQAQEIDSFIRLVSVNSDIARGWERIQDDVRSIAGQFQISYFPGRIGR
;
A
#
# COMPACT_ATOMS: atom_id res chain seq x y z
N MET A 1 38.33 48.33 -10.90
CA MET A 1 37.21 48.37 -9.94
C MET A 1 35.99 47.93 -10.72
N GLU A 2 35.56 46.68 -10.55
CA GLU A 2 34.46 46.32 -9.62
C GLU A 2 33.12 46.92 -10.12
N LEU A 3 32.02 46.21 -10.39
CA LEU A 3 31.56 44.85 -10.08
C LEU A 3 30.51 44.42 -11.11
N THR A 4 30.46 43.12 -11.38
CA THR A 4 29.37 42.36 -11.99
C THR A 4 28.10 42.43 -11.13
N GLN A 5 26.91 42.56 -11.72
CA GLN A 5 25.76 41.68 -11.46
C GLN A 5 24.58 41.88 -12.45
N PRO A 6 23.81 40.81 -12.77
CA PRO A 6 22.97 40.72 -13.96
C PRO A 6 21.46 40.90 -13.73
N LEU A 7 20.76 41.06 -14.85
CA LEU A 7 19.31 41.05 -15.11
C LEU A 7 18.42 40.32 -14.08
N LEU A 8 17.55 41.09 -13.40
CA LEU A 8 16.33 40.59 -12.77
C LEU A 8 15.31 40.26 -13.86
N ILE A 9 15.24 38.99 -14.25
CA ILE A 9 14.10 38.41 -14.96
C ILE A 9 12.97 38.26 -13.93
N SER A 10 11.89 39.01 -14.12
CA SER A 10 10.64 38.86 -13.37
C SER A 10 10.04 37.47 -13.59
N ASP A 11 9.98 36.70 -12.50
CA ASP A 11 9.19 35.51 -12.18
C ASP A 11 8.31 34.85 -13.26
N PRO A 12 8.62 33.59 -13.64
CA PRO A 12 7.65 32.63 -14.12
C PRO A 12 7.39 31.56 -13.05
N LEU A 13 6.76 31.93 -11.93
CA LEU A 13 6.14 30.98 -11.00
C LEU A 13 4.64 31.27 -10.88
N SER A 14 3.94 31.01 -11.97
CA SER A 14 2.48 30.86 -12.03
C SER A 14 2.14 29.53 -12.68
N ALA A 15 2.31 28.44 -11.93
CA ALA A 15 1.68 27.12 -12.11
C ALA A 15 2.09 26.26 -10.89
N SER A 16 1.24 25.73 -10.01
CA SER A 16 -0.18 25.38 -10.12
C SER A 16 -0.96 25.87 -8.88
N ARG A 17 -1.93 26.75 -9.09
CA ARG A 17 -3.04 26.92 -8.16
C ARG A 17 -3.86 25.64 -8.22
N VAL A 18 -4.11 24.99 -7.09
CA VAL A 18 -5.15 23.95 -7.03
C VAL A 18 -6.46 24.65 -7.39
N ASN A 19 -7.12 24.23 -8.47
CA ASN A 19 -8.32 24.90 -8.95
C ASN A 19 -9.41 24.79 -7.87
N GLU A 20 -9.83 25.92 -7.29
CA GLU A 20 -10.89 26.03 -6.28
C GLU A 20 -12.24 25.43 -6.74
N ASN A 21 -12.39 25.17 -8.05
CA ASN A 21 -13.56 24.55 -8.69
C ASN A 21 -13.52 23.01 -8.75
N THR A 22 -12.60 22.33 -8.06
CA THR A 22 -12.58 20.86 -8.05
C THR A 22 -13.77 20.33 -7.23
N ILE A 23 -14.64 19.55 -7.87
CA ILE A 23 -15.84 18.98 -7.25
C ILE A 23 -15.56 17.54 -6.84
N PHE A 24 -15.80 17.20 -5.58
CA PHE A 24 -15.66 15.84 -5.07
C PHE A 24 -16.91 15.00 -5.34
N THR A 25 -16.73 13.85 -6.00
CA THR A 25 -17.82 12.95 -6.41
C THR A 25 -17.73 11.55 -5.78
N SER A 26 -16.71 11.27 -4.97
CA SER A 26 -16.53 9.98 -4.31
C SER A 26 -17.65 9.71 -3.30
N ARG A 27 -18.26 8.52 -3.36
CA ARG A 27 -19.38 8.12 -2.48
C ARG A 27 -19.07 8.27 -1.00
N GLU A 28 -17.84 7.95 -0.60
CA GLU A 28 -17.37 8.08 0.78
C GLU A 28 -17.28 9.54 1.23
N MET A 29 -16.76 10.44 0.39
CA MET A 29 -16.67 11.87 0.69
C MET A 29 -18.05 12.54 0.75
N ILE A 30 -18.98 12.10 -0.10
CA ILE A 30 -20.36 12.58 -0.07
C ILE A 30 -21.06 12.15 1.23
N ALA A 31 -20.84 10.91 1.68
CA ALA A 31 -21.41 10.42 2.93
C ALA A 31 -20.84 11.18 4.14
N GLN A 32 -19.53 11.45 4.15
CA GLN A 32 -18.89 12.28 5.17
C GLN A 32 -19.45 13.71 5.17
N ALA A 33 -19.69 14.30 3.99
CA ALA A 33 -20.33 15.61 3.87
C ALA A 33 -21.76 15.63 4.41
N GLN A 34 -22.55 14.61 4.10
CA GLN A 34 -23.92 14.46 4.62
C GLN A 34 -23.92 14.33 6.14
N THR A 35 -22.98 13.60 6.73
CA THR A 35 -22.84 13.50 8.19
C THR A 35 -22.44 14.86 8.79
N ALA A 36 -21.41 15.51 8.26
CA ALA A 36 -20.92 16.81 8.76
C ALA A 36 -21.98 17.92 8.68
N LEU A 37 -22.72 17.99 7.56
CA LEU A 37 -23.82 18.94 7.39
C LEU A 37 -24.93 18.70 8.43
N LYS A 38 -25.24 17.43 8.70
CA LYS A 38 -26.25 17.05 9.71
C LYS A 38 -25.83 17.42 11.13
N ASP A 39 -24.57 17.19 11.47
CA ASP A 39 -24.00 17.54 12.78
C ASP A 39 -23.96 19.05 13.01
N LEU A 40 -23.82 19.82 11.93
CA LEU A 40 -23.89 21.30 11.93
C LEU A 40 -25.33 21.84 11.88
N GLY A 41 -26.35 20.98 11.87
CA GLY A 41 -27.76 21.35 11.93
C GLY A 41 -28.44 21.60 10.58
N TYR A 42 -27.78 21.32 9.46
CA TYR A 42 -28.40 21.31 8.13
C TYR A 42 -29.07 19.95 7.86
N ASP A 43 -30.05 19.88 6.96
CA ASP A 43 -30.73 18.63 6.61
C ASP A 43 -30.36 18.14 5.19
N PRO A 44 -29.28 17.34 5.05
CA PRO A 44 -28.87 16.80 3.76
C PRO A 44 -29.58 15.50 3.37
N GLY A 45 -30.49 14.97 4.21
CA GLY A 45 -31.04 13.61 4.09
C GLY A 45 -30.13 12.53 4.70
N PRO A 46 -30.33 11.24 4.37
CA PRO A 46 -29.50 10.14 4.89
C PRO A 46 -28.07 10.21 4.34
N ALA A 47 -27.08 9.85 5.18
CA ALA A 47 -25.67 9.80 4.81
C ALA A 47 -25.32 8.53 3.99
N ASP A 48 -25.96 8.36 2.83
CA ASP A 48 -25.86 7.19 1.96
C ASP A 48 -24.80 7.32 0.85
N GLY A 49 -24.15 8.48 0.79
CA GLY A 49 -23.12 8.84 -0.18
C GLY A 49 -23.67 9.24 -1.55
N ARG A 50 -24.98 9.52 -1.68
CA ARG A 50 -25.62 9.94 -2.93
C ARG A 50 -25.88 11.44 -2.95
N MET A 51 -25.41 12.14 -3.98
CA MET A 51 -25.66 13.56 -4.16
C MET A 51 -27.10 13.84 -4.63
N GLY A 52 -28.05 13.89 -3.68
CA GLY A 52 -29.48 14.13 -3.91
C GLY A 52 -29.91 15.60 -3.83
N TYR A 53 -31.20 15.87 -4.06
CA TYR A 53 -31.77 17.23 -3.95
C TYR A 53 -31.60 17.84 -2.55
N GLN A 54 -31.84 17.04 -1.50
CA GLN A 54 -31.70 17.46 -0.11
C GLN A 54 -30.25 17.83 0.22
N THR A 55 -29.29 16.98 -0.16
CA THR A 55 -27.85 17.22 0.04
C THR A 55 -27.36 18.49 -0.67
N ARG A 56 -27.77 18.73 -1.92
CA ARG A 56 -27.40 19.97 -2.64
C ARG A 56 -28.01 21.23 -2.03
N ARG A 57 -29.24 21.14 -1.51
CA ARG A 57 -29.87 22.25 -0.81
C ARG A 57 -29.12 22.57 0.49
N ALA A 58 -28.81 21.55 1.30
CA ALA A 58 -28.03 21.70 2.52
C ALA A 58 -26.64 22.31 2.25
N LEU A 59 -25.95 21.88 1.19
CA LEU A 59 -24.68 22.46 0.75
C LEU A 59 -24.81 23.95 0.39
N ARG A 60 -25.84 24.35 -0.35
CA ARG A 60 -26.06 25.77 -0.70
C ARG A 60 -26.32 26.63 0.54
N ASP A 61 -27.11 26.12 1.47
CA ASP A 61 -27.42 26.84 2.71
C ASP A 61 -26.17 26.98 3.57
N PHE A 62 -25.38 25.91 3.73
CA PHE A 62 -24.09 25.93 4.40
C PHE A 62 -23.07 26.89 3.76
N GLN A 63 -22.90 26.83 2.44
CA GLN A 63 -21.99 27.73 1.70
C GLN A 63 -22.38 29.20 1.90
N ARG A 64 -23.68 29.51 1.87
CA ARG A 64 -24.17 30.87 2.10
C ARG A 64 -23.86 31.36 3.51
N ASP A 65 -24.09 30.52 4.52
CA ASP A 65 -23.85 30.87 5.92
C ASP A 65 -22.35 31.04 6.23
N LYS A 66 -21.50 30.28 5.54
CA LYS A 66 -20.03 30.35 5.62
C LYS A 66 -19.38 31.36 4.67
N ARG A 67 -20.20 32.14 3.94
CA ARG A 67 -19.75 33.16 2.97
C ARG A 67 -18.84 32.60 1.87
N LEU A 68 -19.06 31.34 1.49
CA LEU A 68 -18.42 30.68 0.36
C LEU A 68 -19.21 30.97 -0.93
N THR A 69 -18.59 30.69 -2.08
CA THR A 69 -19.30 30.69 -3.36
C THR A 69 -20.41 29.62 -3.32
N VAL A 70 -21.65 30.04 -3.56
CA VAL A 70 -22.81 29.14 -3.48
C VAL A 70 -22.93 28.33 -4.78
N THR A 71 -22.26 27.18 -4.81
CA THR A 71 -22.25 26.25 -5.94
C THR A 71 -23.27 25.12 -5.78
N GLY A 72 -23.61 24.77 -4.53
CA GLY A 72 -24.45 23.61 -4.20
C GLY A 72 -23.80 22.26 -4.44
N GLU A 73 -22.49 22.24 -4.68
CA GLU A 73 -21.67 21.06 -4.90
C GLU A 73 -20.60 20.96 -3.79
N LEU A 74 -20.06 19.76 -3.57
CA LEU A 74 -18.97 19.56 -2.62
C LEU A 74 -17.64 19.95 -3.27
N ASP A 75 -17.37 21.24 -3.37
CA ASP A 75 -16.10 21.76 -3.88
C ASP A 75 -15.00 21.82 -2.79
N VAL A 76 -13.77 22.14 -3.19
CA VAL A 76 -12.60 22.21 -2.29
C VAL A 76 -12.82 23.16 -1.11
N ALA A 77 -13.37 24.34 -1.36
CA ALA A 77 -13.62 25.31 -0.31
C ALA A 77 -14.68 24.79 0.68
N THR A 78 -15.74 24.18 0.16
CA THR A 78 -16.86 23.64 0.94
C THR A 78 -16.45 22.42 1.74
N ALA A 79 -15.71 21.49 1.13
CA ALA A 79 -15.19 20.32 1.81
C ALA A 79 -14.20 20.67 2.92
N ARG A 80 -13.44 21.76 2.74
CA ARG A 80 -12.52 22.29 3.74
C ARG A 80 -13.24 22.84 4.95
N GLU A 81 -14.27 23.64 4.70
CA GLU A 81 -15.07 24.25 5.77
C GLU A 81 -15.94 23.22 6.51
N LEU A 82 -16.33 22.14 5.85
CA LEU A 82 -16.98 20.98 6.47
C LEU A 82 -16.01 20.05 7.22
N GLY A 83 -14.70 20.28 7.13
CA GLY A 83 -13.68 19.44 7.76
C GLY A 83 -13.55 18.04 7.15
N ILE A 84 -14.13 17.81 5.96
CA ILE A 84 -14.05 16.55 5.21
C ILE A 84 -12.68 16.44 4.57
N ILE A 85 -12.16 17.57 4.10
CA ILE A 85 -10.76 17.73 3.79
C ILE A 85 -10.21 18.73 4.81
N SER A 86 -9.28 18.30 5.65
CA SER A 86 -8.45 19.27 6.33
C SER A 86 -7.57 19.94 5.28
N ASP A 87 -7.08 21.15 5.52
CA ASP A 87 -6.15 21.87 4.63
C ASP A 87 -4.76 21.18 4.50
N THR A 88 -4.73 19.89 4.81
CA THR A 88 -3.60 19.02 5.10
C THR A 88 -4.08 17.57 5.26
N GLY A 89 -3.89 16.75 4.23
CA GLY A 89 -3.62 15.31 4.40
C GLY A 89 -2.17 15.03 4.86
N PHE A 90 -1.46 16.05 5.35
CA PHE A 90 -0.11 15.99 5.87
C PHE A 90 -0.09 16.70 7.20
N ASP A 91 0.16 15.94 8.25
CA ASP A 91 0.52 16.37 9.59
C ASP A 91 1.17 17.79 9.65
N ARG A 92 0.35 18.83 9.85
CA ARG A 92 0.81 20.21 10.15
C ARG A 92 0.63 20.55 11.63
N GLN A 93 0.63 19.55 12.50
CA GLN A 93 0.86 19.77 13.92
C GLN A 93 2.31 19.46 14.32
N ASP A 94 3.25 19.89 13.49
CA ASP A 94 4.41 20.65 13.92
C ASP A 94 4.91 21.35 12.66
N ARG A 95 4.69 22.66 12.54
CA ARG A 95 5.70 23.45 11.83
C ARG A 95 6.99 23.16 12.60
N PRO A 96 8.03 22.56 12.02
CA PRO A 96 9.33 22.75 12.60
C PRO A 96 9.57 24.25 12.54
N ALA A 97 9.67 24.80 13.75
CA ALA A 97 9.74 26.21 13.97
C ALA A 97 10.96 26.76 13.23
N ALA A 98 11.01 28.07 13.05
CA ALA A 98 12.12 28.75 12.39
C ALA A 98 13.51 28.45 13.02
N ASP A 99 13.57 27.63 14.09
CA ASP A 99 14.73 27.12 14.83
C ASP A 99 15.06 25.63 14.60
N ALA A 100 14.42 24.93 13.65
CA ALA A 100 14.78 23.55 13.32
C ALA A 100 16.04 23.45 12.45
N GLU A 101 17.03 22.72 12.96
CA GLU A 101 18.35 22.55 12.33
C GLU A 101 18.45 21.19 11.64
N LEU A 102 19.29 21.09 10.59
CA LEU A 102 19.63 19.78 10.04
C LEU A 102 20.41 18.98 11.09
N VAL A 103 20.07 17.70 11.24
CA VAL A 103 20.77 16.79 12.14
C VAL A 103 21.70 15.86 11.35
N ARG A 104 22.72 15.33 12.03
CA ARG A 104 23.64 14.36 11.41
C ARG A 104 22.90 13.05 11.18
N VAL A 105 22.96 12.54 9.96
CA VAL A 105 22.42 11.23 9.61
C VAL A 105 23.52 10.19 9.76
N LEU A 106 23.28 9.14 10.54
CA LEU A 106 24.20 8.01 10.71
C LEU A 106 23.92 6.91 9.68
N THR A 107 22.67 6.48 9.61
CA THR A 107 22.22 5.48 8.65
C THR A 107 20.84 5.86 8.13
N ALA A 108 20.57 5.53 6.87
CA ALA A 108 19.25 5.65 6.29
C ALA A 108 18.98 4.43 5.41
N ARG A 109 17.74 3.95 5.42
CA ARG A 109 17.28 2.83 4.58
C ARG A 109 15.94 3.18 3.99
N ALA A 110 15.75 2.82 2.73
CA ALA A 110 14.48 2.99 2.03
C ALA A 110 13.95 1.62 1.60
N GLU A 111 12.68 1.37 1.84
CA GLU A 111 11.99 0.15 1.43
C GLU A 111 10.65 0.50 0.77
N ARG A 112 10.27 -0.30 -0.22
CA ARG A 112 8.92 -0.23 -0.79
C ARG A 112 8.03 -1.19 -0.02
N LEU A 113 7.04 -0.63 0.67
CA LEU A 113 6.00 -1.36 1.36
C LEU A 113 5.01 -1.97 0.35
N VAL A 114 4.21 -2.92 0.84
CA VAL A 114 3.31 -3.73 -0.01
C VAL A 114 2.14 -2.92 -0.57
N ASP A 115 1.70 -1.88 0.13
CA ASP A 115 0.70 -0.92 -0.35
C ASP A 115 1.24 0.00 -1.45
N GLY A 116 2.53 -0.14 -1.81
CA GLY A 116 3.23 0.71 -2.76
C GLY A 116 3.89 1.92 -2.14
N SER A 117 3.64 2.19 -0.85
CA SER A 117 4.27 3.30 -0.15
C SER A 117 5.78 3.07 -0.03
N VAL A 118 6.56 4.13 -0.06
CA VAL A 118 7.99 4.10 0.23
C VAL A 118 8.18 4.53 1.67
N ARG A 119 8.76 3.66 2.49
CA ARG A 119 9.18 3.98 3.85
C ARG A 119 10.67 4.25 3.87
N VAL A 120 11.06 5.34 4.51
CA VAL A 120 12.45 5.73 4.75
C VAL A 120 12.67 5.75 6.25
N HIS A 121 13.50 4.85 6.74
CA HIS A 121 13.92 4.79 8.14
C HIS A 121 15.27 5.48 8.28
N VAL A 122 15.37 6.49 9.15
CA VAL A 122 16.57 7.29 9.34
C VAL A 122 17.01 7.25 10.80
N GLN A 123 18.27 6.91 11.02
CA GLN A 123 18.95 7.03 12.30
C GLN A 123 19.85 8.26 12.29
N THR A 124 19.70 9.11 13.29
CA THR A 124 20.43 10.37 13.42
C THR A 124 21.37 10.34 14.61
N GLU A 125 22.26 11.33 14.73
CA GLU A 125 23.12 11.57 15.88
C GLU A 125 22.92 13.01 16.36
N VAL A 126 22.69 13.16 17.67
CA VAL A 126 22.56 14.47 18.35
C VAL A 126 23.49 14.52 19.55
N ASN A 127 23.92 15.73 19.91
CA ASN A 127 24.98 15.95 20.91
C ASN A 127 24.47 16.11 22.36
N THR A 128 23.15 16.21 22.56
CA THR A 128 22.52 16.28 23.88
C THR A 128 21.26 15.44 23.91
N GLY A 129 20.79 15.06 25.10
CA GLY A 129 19.54 14.37 25.25
C GLY A 129 18.32 15.27 25.05
N GLY A 130 17.22 14.69 24.56
CA GLY A 130 15.92 15.36 24.43
C GLY A 130 15.67 16.09 23.11
N TRP A 131 16.48 15.85 22.08
CA TRP A 131 16.20 16.35 20.73
C TRP A 131 14.93 15.71 20.16
N ARG A 132 14.14 16.54 19.47
CA ARG A 132 13.00 16.06 18.68
C ARG A 132 13.40 16.04 17.22
N VAL A 133 13.62 14.84 16.67
CA VAL A 133 14.01 14.65 15.26
C VAL A 133 12.84 14.21 14.41
N PHE A 134 12.83 14.62 13.14
CA PHE A 134 11.79 14.30 12.17
C PHE A 134 12.33 14.51 10.75
N GLY A 135 11.59 13.98 9.76
CA GLY A 135 11.90 14.15 8.35
C GLY A 135 10.88 15.05 7.66
N GLU A 136 11.32 16.10 6.98
CA GLU A 136 10.50 16.79 5.99
C GLU A 136 10.66 16.08 4.65
N GLN A 137 9.56 15.88 3.91
CA GLN A 137 9.55 15.15 2.65
C GLN A 137 9.03 15.98 1.49
N GLN A 138 9.68 15.85 0.34
CA GLN A 138 9.23 16.44 -0.91
C GLN A 138 9.45 15.47 -2.06
N LEU A 139 8.46 15.36 -2.95
CA LEU A 139 8.60 14.59 -4.17
C LEU A 139 9.06 15.52 -5.31
N ARG A 140 10.20 15.22 -5.92
CA ARG A 140 10.71 15.91 -7.12
C ARG A 140 10.93 14.88 -8.22
N GLY A 141 10.00 14.81 -9.17
CA GLY A 141 10.05 13.84 -10.26
C GLY A 141 9.93 12.40 -9.74
N ASP A 142 10.95 11.58 -9.98
CA ASP A 142 11.07 10.19 -9.49
C ASP A 142 11.87 10.07 -8.18
N THR A 143 12.25 11.20 -7.59
CA THR A 143 13.12 11.26 -6.41
C THR A 143 12.35 11.80 -5.21
N LEU A 144 12.36 11.02 -4.13
CA LEU A 144 11.87 11.43 -2.82
C LEU A 144 13.01 12.10 -2.05
N GLU A 145 12.90 13.40 -1.84
CA GLU A 145 13.83 14.18 -1.02
C GLU A 145 13.33 14.19 0.42
N VAL A 146 14.21 13.85 1.38
CA VAL A 146 13.92 13.79 2.82
C VAL A 146 14.95 14.62 3.58
N TRP A 147 14.55 15.69 4.26
CA TRP A 147 15.45 16.49 5.10
C TRP A 147 15.35 16.03 6.55
N ALA A 148 16.44 15.49 7.08
CA ALA A 148 16.55 15.10 8.47
C ALA A 148 16.78 16.35 9.34
N ARG A 149 15.76 16.73 10.10
CA ARG A 149 15.78 17.92 10.96
C ARG A 149 15.59 17.56 12.42
N GLY A 150 16.01 18.48 13.29
CA GLY A 150 15.85 18.36 14.73
C GLY A 150 15.60 19.71 15.39
N VAL A 151 14.75 19.69 16.42
CA VAL A 151 14.56 20.84 17.32
C VAL A 151 15.31 20.54 18.62
N ARG A 152 16.21 21.46 18.96
CA ARG A 152 16.97 21.40 20.21
C ARG A 152 16.04 21.55 21.43
N PRO A 153 16.24 20.76 22.50
CA PRO A 153 15.51 20.95 23.74
C PRO A 153 15.86 22.29 24.38
N ARG A 154 14.88 22.91 25.05
CA ARG A 154 15.06 24.17 25.78
C ARG A 154 15.29 23.89 27.27
N GLY A 155 16.27 24.54 27.88
CA GLY A 155 16.59 24.40 29.32
C GLY A 155 17.81 23.53 29.60
N ILE A 156 17.88 22.94 30.79
CA ILE A 156 18.98 22.06 31.21
C ILE A 156 18.79 20.70 30.56
N VAL A 157 19.84 20.22 29.88
CA VAL A 157 19.82 18.98 29.10
C VAL A 157 21.02 18.12 29.48
N THR A 158 20.86 16.80 29.37
CA THR A 158 21.96 15.86 29.59
C THR A 158 22.95 15.96 28.42
N GLN A 159 24.22 16.15 28.71
CA GLN A 159 25.30 16.10 27.71
C GLN A 159 25.64 14.63 27.40
N ALA A 160 24.76 13.98 26.65
CA ALA A 160 24.94 12.62 26.15
C ALA A 160 24.64 12.58 24.65
N ILE A 161 25.45 11.85 23.90
CA ILE A 161 25.17 11.56 22.49
C ILE A 161 23.99 10.60 22.43
N GLU A 162 22.94 10.98 21.70
CA GLU A 162 21.77 10.13 21.45
C GLU A 162 21.63 9.85 19.96
N ASN A 163 21.06 8.69 19.63
CA ASN A 163 20.88 8.25 18.25
C ASN A 163 19.39 8.09 17.88
N PRO A 164 18.57 9.15 17.96
CA PRO A 164 17.14 9.03 17.72
C PRO A 164 16.85 8.67 16.27
N THR A 165 15.73 7.99 16.06
CA THR A 165 15.28 7.52 14.75
C THR A 165 13.95 8.16 14.37
N PHE A 166 13.68 8.26 13.08
CA PHE A 166 12.37 8.63 12.56
C PHE A 166 12.06 7.88 11.27
N ASP A 167 10.77 7.77 10.95
CA ASP A 167 10.27 7.16 9.73
C ASP A 167 9.50 8.18 8.89
N VAL A 168 9.73 8.16 7.58
CA VAL A 168 8.92 8.88 6.59
C VAL A 168 8.25 7.85 5.71
N THR A 169 6.92 7.87 5.60
CA THR A 169 6.18 6.98 4.69
C THR A 169 5.43 7.82 3.67
N VAL A 170 5.70 7.60 2.38
CA VAL A 170 5.07 8.31 1.26
C VAL A 170 4.34 7.33 0.37
N ARG A 171 3.04 7.56 0.12
CA ARG A 171 2.24 6.74 -0.78
C ARG A 171 2.70 6.93 -2.24
N ASP A 172 3.04 5.83 -2.91
CA ASP A 172 3.51 5.82 -4.31
C ASP A 172 2.71 4.82 -5.15
N GLU A 173 1.44 5.13 -5.37
CA GLU A 173 0.48 4.26 -6.07
C GLU A 173 0.87 3.92 -7.51
N ALA A 174 1.64 4.81 -8.15
CA ALA A 174 2.08 4.69 -9.53
C ALA A 174 3.50 4.13 -9.67
N GLY A 175 4.17 3.77 -8.56
CA GLY A 175 5.54 3.25 -8.58
C GLY A 175 6.56 4.23 -9.17
N ARG A 176 6.32 5.54 -9.04
CA ARG A 176 7.13 6.58 -9.69
C ARG A 176 8.42 6.86 -8.93
N ILE A 177 8.47 6.58 -7.64
CA ILE A 177 9.65 6.87 -6.83
C ILE A 177 10.72 5.79 -7.08
N ARG A 178 11.86 6.19 -7.63
CA ARG A 178 12.99 5.31 -7.96
C ARG A 178 14.18 5.54 -7.02
N ARG A 179 14.27 6.75 -6.47
CA ARG A 179 15.42 7.22 -5.70
C ARG A 179 14.93 7.90 -4.43
N VAL A 180 15.69 7.77 -3.35
CA VAL A 180 15.52 8.59 -2.15
C VAL A 180 16.83 9.32 -1.88
N VAL A 181 16.75 10.60 -1.56
CA VAL A 181 17.87 11.39 -1.08
C VAL A 181 17.54 11.88 0.32
N VAL A 182 18.40 11.55 1.29
CA VAL A 182 18.25 12.03 2.66
C VAL A 182 19.29 13.12 2.91
N HIS A 183 18.83 14.34 3.13
CA HIS A 183 19.66 15.51 3.41
C HIS A 183 19.89 15.63 4.91
N GLY A 184 21.16 15.60 5.35
CA GLY A 184 21.55 15.78 6.73
C GLY A 184 22.67 16.81 6.90
N ALA A 185 23.01 17.15 8.14
CA ALA A 185 24.04 18.15 8.45
C ALA A 185 25.45 17.75 7.97
N ALA A 186 25.71 16.45 7.83
CA ALA A 186 26.99 15.91 7.37
C ALA A 186 27.03 15.65 5.86
N GLY A 187 25.97 15.99 5.12
CA GLY A 187 25.82 15.75 3.69
C GLY A 187 24.63 14.86 3.33
N ASP A 188 24.52 14.56 2.05
CA ASP A 188 23.39 13.81 1.48
C ASP A 188 23.68 12.30 1.45
N VAL A 189 22.67 11.51 1.80
CA VAL A 189 22.66 10.04 1.67
C VAL A 189 21.77 9.65 0.51
N TYR A 190 22.35 9.03 -0.51
CA TYR A 190 21.64 8.56 -1.70
C TYR A 190 21.25 7.10 -1.52
N LEU A 191 19.95 6.81 -1.59
CA LEU A 191 19.41 5.46 -1.48
C LEU A 191 18.73 5.08 -2.79
N THR A 192 19.00 3.85 -3.23
CA THR A 192 18.21 3.21 -4.29
C THR A 192 17.09 2.44 -3.63
N ILE A 193 15.85 2.62 -4.09
CA ILE A 193 14.73 1.83 -3.61
C ILE A 193 14.78 0.51 -4.36
N PRO A 194 14.91 -0.65 -3.69
CA PRO A 194 14.78 -1.93 -4.37
C PRO A 194 13.43 -1.99 -5.09
N GLU A 195 13.40 -2.45 -6.36
CA GLU A 195 12.13 -2.90 -6.96
C GLU A 195 11.50 -3.93 -6.00
N MET A 196 10.16 -3.98 -5.92
CA MET A 196 9.40 -4.79 -4.95
C MET A 196 10.16 -6.07 -4.59
N SER A 197 10.48 -6.19 -3.29
CA SER A 197 11.39 -7.16 -2.68
C SER A 197 11.72 -8.35 -3.57
N ARG A 198 13.00 -8.56 -3.92
CA ARG A 198 13.48 -9.83 -4.54
C ARG A 198 12.89 -11.08 -3.88
N GLY A 199 12.56 -11.00 -2.58
CA GLY A 199 11.91 -12.07 -1.83
C GLY A 199 10.47 -12.40 -2.24
N THR A 200 9.69 -11.45 -2.80
CA THR A 200 8.32 -11.73 -3.28
C THR A 200 8.35 -12.52 -4.58
N GLY A 201 9.25 -12.19 -5.51
CA GLY A 201 9.46 -12.98 -6.72
C GLY A 201 9.90 -14.42 -6.40
N GLU A 202 10.90 -14.56 -5.52
CA GLU A 202 11.35 -15.89 -5.07
C GLU A 202 10.26 -16.68 -4.33
N LEU A 203 9.43 -16.03 -3.52
CA LEU A 203 8.28 -16.65 -2.85
C LEU A 203 7.26 -17.18 -3.87
N LEU A 204 6.96 -16.41 -4.91
CA LEU A 204 6.00 -16.79 -5.95
C LEU A 204 6.50 -17.94 -6.81
N SER A 205 7.77 -17.91 -7.24
CA SER A 205 8.37 -19.02 -7.98
C SER A 205 8.33 -20.32 -7.17
N ARG A 206 8.52 -20.26 -5.84
CA ARG A 206 8.37 -21.43 -4.97
C ARG A 206 6.94 -21.95 -4.94
N ILE A 207 5.94 -21.07 -4.81
CA ILE A 207 4.53 -21.48 -4.80
C ILE A 207 4.16 -22.13 -6.12
N GLU A 208 4.54 -21.54 -7.25
CA GLU A 208 4.26 -22.08 -8.58
C GLU A 208 4.87 -23.49 -8.75
N GLU A 209 6.15 -23.64 -8.41
CA GLU A 209 6.85 -24.93 -8.49
C GLU A 209 6.25 -25.99 -7.55
N GLN A 210 5.89 -25.61 -6.32
CA GLN A 210 5.25 -26.51 -5.36
C GLN A 210 3.83 -26.89 -5.79
N ALA A 211 3.03 -25.95 -6.29
CA ALA A 211 1.67 -26.18 -6.79
C ALA A 211 1.68 -27.17 -7.96
N GLY A 212 2.60 -26.98 -8.91
CA GLY A 212 2.79 -27.90 -10.03
C GLY A 212 3.14 -29.32 -9.57
N ARG A 213 4.04 -29.45 -8.58
CA ARG A 213 4.41 -30.74 -7.99
C ARG A 213 3.22 -31.43 -7.30
N VAL A 214 2.53 -30.73 -6.40
CA VAL A 214 1.37 -31.29 -5.66
C VAL A 214 0.27 -31.75 -6.61
N LEU A 215 -0.03 -30.97 -7.64
CA LEU A 215 -1.02 -31.32 -8.67
C LEU A 215 -0.60 -32.58 -9.45
N GLU A 216 0.68 -32.69 -9.82
CA GLU A 216 1.19 -33.84 -10.55
C GLU A 216 1.20 -35.10 -9.69
N ASP A 217 1.64 -35.02 -8.43
CA ASP A 217 1.61 -36.12 -7.48
C ASP A 217 0.18 -36.62 -7.26
N TYR A 218 -0.79 -35.70 -7.20
CA TYR A 218 -2.20 -36.05 -7.06
C TYR A 218 -2.78 -36.73 -8.30
N ARG A 219 -2.43 -36.27 -9.51
CA ARG A 219 -2.78 -36.96 -10.76
C ARG A 219 -2.24 -38.37 -10.80
N GLN A 220 -0.97 -38.55 -10.43
CA GLN A 220 -0.32 -39.87 -10.36
C GLN A 220 -1.04 -40.80 -9.36
N GLN A 221 -1.43 -40.28 -8.19
CA GLN A 221 -2.21 -41.05 -7.22
C GLN A 221 -3.55 -41.51 -7.80
N LEU A 222 -4.23 -40.64 -8.56
CA LEU A 222 -5.48 -40.98 -9.25
C LEU A 222 -5.26 -41.89 -10.48
N GLY A 223 -4.01 -42.09 -10.92
CA GLY A 223 -3.68 -42.83 -12.14
C GLY A 223 -4.01 -42.05 -13.42
N ILE A 224 -4.17 -40.72 -13.31
CA ILE A 224 -4.40 -39.82 -14.44
C ILE A 224 -3.04 -39.49 -15.04
N ARG A 225 -2.91 -39.65 -16.35
CA ARG A 225 -1.68 -39.33 -17.08
C ARG A 225 -1.85 -38.04 -17.86
N ARG A 226 -0.75 -37.30 -18.03
CA ARG A 226 -0.72 -36.11 -18.88
C ARG A 226 -0.46 -36.52 -20.33
N ASP A 227 -1.24 -35.97 -21.25
CA ASP A 227 -1.03 -36.06 -22.69
C ASP A 227 -1.05 -34.64 -23.29
N GLY A 228 0.13 -34.02 -23.36
CA GLY A 228 0.26 -32.58 -23.61
C GLY A 228 -0.43 -31.75 -22.51
N ASP A 229 -1.43 -30.95 -22.91
CA ASP A 229 -2.26 -30.15 -22.00
C ASP A 229 -3.52 -30.89 -21.51
N ARG A 230 -3.78 -32.11 -22.00
CA ARG A 230 -4.98 -32.86 -21.65
C ARG A 230 -4.70 -33.89 -20.57
N ASN A 231 -5.66 -34.05 -19.66
CA ASN A 231 -5.69 -35.15 -18.72
C ASN A 231 -6.28 -36.39 -19.39
N ARG A 232 -5.56 -37.51 -19.31
CA ARG A 232 -6.03 -38.82 -19.74
C ARG A 232 -6.43 -39.63 -18.53
N PHE A 233 -7.73 -39.88 -18.41
CA PHE A 233 -8.32 -40.70 -17.35
C PHE A 233 -8.25 -42.18 -17.74
N ASP A 234 -8.14 -43.05 -16.74
CA ASP A 234 -8.21 -44.50 -16.92
C ASP A 234 -9.67 -44.93 -16.85
N ASP A 235 -10.22 -45.38 -17.99
CA ASP A 235 -11.62 -45.80 -18.11
C ASP A 235 -12.00 -46.94 -17.15
N ARG A 236 -11.01 -47.66 -16.60
CA ARG A 236 -11.24 -48.75 -15.63
C ARG A 236 -11.35 -48.25 -14.18
N ARG A 237 -11.05 -46.99 -13.90
CA ARG A 237 -11.10 -46.40 -12.56
C ARG A 237 -12.36 -45.58 -12.38
N SER A 238 -12.97 -45.70 -11.20
CA SER A 238 -14.02 -44.78 -10.76
C SER A 238 -13.39 -43.63 -9.98
N TYR A 239 -13.77 -42.40 -10.31
CA TYR A 239 -13.27 -41.19 -9.65
C TYR A 239 -14.39 -40.59 -8.80
N GLY A 240 -14.16 -40.48 -7.50
CA GLY A 240 -15.11 -39.87 -6.57
C GLY A 240 -15.27 -38.36 -6.80
N GLU A 241 -16.42 -37.81 -6.45
CA GLU A 241 -16.72 -36.39 -6.61
C GLU A 241 -15.68 -35.50 -5.90
N ASN A 242 -15.37 -35.78 -4.63
CA ASN A 242 -14.37 -35.02 -3.87
C ASN A 242 -12.96 -35.13 -4.47
N GLN A 243 -12.64 -36.26 -5.13
CA GLN A 243 -11.35 -36.44 -5.78
C GLN A 243 -11.24 -35.54 -7.03
N LEU A 244 -12.29 -35.47 -7.83
CA LEU A 244 -12.33 -34.60 -9.01
C LEU A 244 -12.37 -33.12 -8.63
N ARG A 245 -13.12 -32.76 -7.57
CA ARG A 245 -13.14 -31.38 -7.05
C ARG A 245 -11.76 -30.93 -6.58
N LEU A 246 -11.04 -31.78 -5.84
CA LEU A 246 -9.67 -31.49 -5.42
C LEU A 246 -8.72 -31.33 -6.62
N LEU A 247 -8.85 -32.19 -7.64
CA LEU A 247 -8.04 -32.09 -8.87
C LEU A 247 -8.26 -30.74 -9.58
N VAL A 248 -9.51 -30.32 -9.74
CA VAL A 248 -9.84 -29.02 -10.36
C VAL A 248 -9.32 -27.87 -9.52
N ALA A 249 -9.54 -27.90 -8.20
CA ALA A 249 -9.08 -26.86 -7.29
C ALA A 249 -7.55 -26.69 -7.33
N LEU A 250 -6.80 -27.80 -7.30
CA LEU A 250 -5.34 -27.79 -7.42
C LEU A 250 -4.88 -27.24 -8.78
N SER A 251 -5.58 -27.58 -9.87
CA SER A 251 -5.27 -27.06 -11.20
C SER A 251 -5.53 -25.56 -11.29
N ASN A 252 -6.63 -25.07 -10.74
CA ASN A 252 -6.95 -23.65 -10.70
C ASN A 252 -5.91 -22.89 -9.86
N PHE A 253 -5.51 -23.45 -8.73
CA PHE A 253 -4.49 -22.85 -7.88
C PHE A 253 -3.15 -22.69 -8.62
N ALA A 254 -2.68 -23.74 -9.30
CA ALA A 254 -1.46 -23.68 -10.10
C ALA A 254 -1.56 -22.61 -11.22
N ASN A 255 -2.71 -22.52 -11.89
CA ASN A 255 -2.93 -21.49 -12.91
C ASN A 255 -2.91 -20.07 -12.31
N ILE A 256 -3.55 -19.84 -11.17
CA ILE A 256 -3.54 -18.54 -10.48
C ILE A 256 -2.12 -18.17 -10.05
N ALA A 257 -1.34 -19.13 -9.54
CA ALA A 257 0.05 -18.91 -9.15
C ALA A 257 0.92 -18.48 -10.35
N SER A 258 0.76 -19.12 -11.51
CA SER A 258 1.44 -18.75 -12.75
C SER A 258 1.05 -17.33 -13.20
N VAL A 259 -0.24 -16.99 -13.22
CA VAL A 259 -0.70 -15.62 -13.55
C VAL A 259 -0.12 -14.58 -12.58
N TYR A 260 0.01 -14.92 -11.29
CA TYR A 260 0.66 -14.05 -10.32
C TYR A 260 2.15 -13.84 -10.67
N SER A 261 2.87 -14.93 -10.93
CA SER A 261 4.27 -14.91 -11.36
C SER A 261 4.47 -13.96 -12.55
N ASP A 262 3.68 -14.13 -13.62
CA ASP A 262 3.71 -13.30 -14.83
C ASP A 262 3.43 -11.81 -14.52
N LEU A 263 2.42 -11.54 -13.68
CA LEU A 263 2.07 -10.16 -13.32
C LEU A 263 3.19 -9.46 -12.54
N THR A 264 3.94 -10.22 -11.75
CA THR A 264 5.06 -9.71 -10.96
C THR A 264 6.25 -9.37 -11.85
N GLU A 265 6.55 -10.20 -12.85
CA GLU A 265 7.62 -9.95 -13.82
C GLU A 265 7.32 -8.75 -14.74
N SER A 266 6.04 -8.54 -15.07
CA SER A 266 5.59 -7.49 -16.00
C SER A 266 5.48 -6.08 -15.38
N ARG A 267 5.93 -5.86 -14.13
CA ARG A 267 5.82 -4.56 -13.40
C ARG A 267 4.38 -4.02 -13.33
N ASN A 268 3.41 -4.90 -13.11
CA ASN A 268 2.01 -4.51 -13.01
C ASN A 268 1.70 -3.73 -11.71
N SER A 269 0.55 -3.04 -11.72
CA SER A 269 0.07 -2.27 -10.57
C SER A 269 -0.16 -3.15 -9.33
N ASN A 270 0.12 -2.60 -8.14
CA ASN A 270 -0.12 -3.28 -6.86
C ASN A 270 -1.58 -3.70 -6.65
N ALA A 271 -2.53 -2.97 -7.24
CA ALA A 271 -3.94 -3.34 -7.22
C ALA A 271 -4.19 -4.69 -7.91
N SER A 272 -3.53 -4.94 -9.04
CA SER A 272 -3.65 -6.19 -9.79
C SER A 272 -3.02 -7.36 -9.03
N LEU A 273 -1.84 -7.14 -8.45
CA LEU A 273 -1.16 -8.13 -7.61
C LEU A 273 -2.00 -8.51 -6.38
N ARG A 274 -2.62 -7.52 -5.72
CA ARG A 274 -3.54 -7.76 -4.60
C ARG A 274 -4.76 -8.56 -5.03
N THR A 275 -5.35 -8.26 -6.18
CA THR A 275 -6.50 -9.00 -6.70
C THR A 275 -6.14 -10.47 -6.94
N VAL A 276 -4.99 -10.76 -7.54
CA VAL A 276 -4.54 -12.15 -7.76
C VAL A 276 -4.15 -12.84 -6.45
N ALA A 277 -3.54 -12.12 -5.50
CA ALA A 277 -3.30 -12.63 -4.15
C ALA A 277 -4.59 -13.05 -3.44
N GLN A 278 -5.66 -12.27 -3.57
CA GLN A 278 -6.98 -12.62 -3.02
C GLN A 278 -7.54 -13.89 -3.66
N MET A 279 -7.41 -14.04 -4.98
CA MET A 279 -7.82 -15.26 -5.69
C MET A 279 -7.02 -16.48 -5.21
N LEU A 280 -5.69 -16.33 -5.07
CA LEU A 280 -4.80 -17.38 -4.60
C LEU A 280 -5.16 -17.84 -3.18
N VAL A 281 -5.40 -16.89 -2.27
CA VAL A 281 -5.82 -17.18 -0.88
C VAL A 281 -7.20 -17.86 -0.85
N SER A 282 -8.16 -17.35 -1.61
CA SER A 282 -9.50 -17.95 -1.70
C SER A 282 -9.44 -19.40 -2.22
N GLN A 283 -8.62 -19.64 -3.24
CA GLN A 283 -8.44 -20.98 -3.80
C GLN A 283 -7.74 -21.93 -2.83
N ALA A 284 -6.77 -21.45 -2.05
CA ALA A 284 -6.13 -22.24 -1.00
C ALA A 284 -7.13 -22.68 0.08
N GLN A 285 -8.04 -21.80 0.50
CA GLN A 285 -9.09 -22.13 1.46
C GLN A 285 -10.06 -23.19 0.91
N GLU A 286 -10.37 -23.14 -0.38
CA GLU A 286 -11.19 -24.17 -1.03
C GLU A 286 -10.48 -25.53 -1.02
N ILE A 287 -9.19 -25.57 -1.36
CA ILE A 287 -8.38 -26.80 -1.34
C ILE A 287 -8.32 -27.37 0.08
N ASP A 288 -8.13 -26.53 1.09
CA ASP A 288 -8.13 -26.93 2.51
C ASP A 288 -9.42 -27.66 2.91
N SER A 289 -10.55 -27.30 2.30
CA SER A 289 -11.84 -27.95 2.55
C SER A 289 -11.91 -29.34 1.90
N PHE A 290 -11.36 -29.51 0.69
CA PHE A 290 -11.46 -30.78 -0.05
C PHE A 290 -10.37 -31.77 0.31
N ILE A 291 -9.15 -31.31 0.59
CA ILE A 291 -8.02 -32.19 0.91
C ILE A 291 -8.25 -32.99 2.19
N ARG A 292 -9.12 -32.50 3.09
CA ARG A 292 -9.56 -33.22 4.30
C ARG A 292 -10.57 -34.33 4.02
N LEU A 293 -11.29 -34.24 2.90
CA LEU A 293 -12.35 -35.17 2.52
C LEU A 293 -11.84 -36.30 1.62
N VAL A 294 -10.56 -36.26 1.24
CA VAL A 294 -9.94 -37.21 0.33
C VAL A 294 -8.70 -37.79 1.00
N SER A 295 -8.50 -39.10 0.90
CA SER A 295 -7.23 -39.71 1.30
C SER A 295 -6.15 -39.33 0.29
N VAL A 296 -5.25 -38.43 0.68
CA VAL A 296 -4.05 -38.06 -0.07
C VAL A 296 -2.83 -38.74 0.54
N ASN A 297 -1.83 -39.03 -0.29
CA ASN A 297 -0.57 -39.58 0.19
C ASN A 297 0.21 -38.52 1.02
N SER A 298 1.24 -38.99 1.74
CA SER A 298 2.00 -38.13 2.66
C SER A 298 2.83 -37.05 1.95
N ASP A 299 3.22 -37.26 0.69
CA ASP A 299 3.99 -36.29 -0.09
C ASP A 299 3.13 -35.10 -0.50
N ILE A 300 1.90 -35.37 -0.96
CA ILE A 300 0.89 -34.36 -1.29
C ILE A 300 0.53 -33.54 -0.05
N ALA A 301 0.30 -34.20 1.09
CA ALA A 301 -0.01 -33.51 2.34
C ALA A 301 1.13 -32.55 2.76
N ARG A 302 2.38 -33.02 2.77
CA ARG A 302 3.55 -32.19 3.08
C ARG A 302 3.80 -31.09 2.06
N GLY A 303 3.56 -31.37 0.78
CA GLY A 303 3.64 -30.40 -0.30
C GLY A 303 2.64 -29.26 -0.09
N TRP A 304 1.40 -29.63 0.25
CA TRP A 304 0.35 -28.66 0.52
C TRP A 304 0.62 -27.82 1.77
N GLU A 305 1.11 -28.42 2.87
CA GLU A 305 1.48 -27.67 4.08
C GLU A 305 2.52 -26.57 3.79
N ARG A 306 3.52 -26.86 2.94
CA ARG A 306 4.50 -25.85 2.51
C ARG A 306 3.86 -24.72 1.71
N ILE A 307 2.95 -25.04 0.79
CA ILE A 307 2.18 -24.04 0.04
C ILE A 307 1.36 -23.18 1.00
N GLN A 308 0.72 -23.76 2.01
CA GLN A 308 -0.06 -22.99 2.98
C GLN A 308 0.80 -21.98 3.74
N ASP A 309 2.04 -22.33 4.08
CA ASP A 309 2.97 -21.41 4.75
C ASP A 309 3.38 -20.26 3.82
N ASP A 310 3.70 -20.55 2.56
CA ASP A 310 4.04 -19.53 1.56
C ASP A 310 2.82 -18.62 1.24
N VAL A 311 1.61 -19.18 1.13
CA VAL A 311 0.34 -18.44 0.95
C VAL A 311 0.07 -17.55 2.16
N ARG A 312 0.39 -18.00 3.39
CA ARG A 312 0.24 -17.17 4.60
C ARG A 312 1.17 -15.95 4.56
N SER A 313 2.38 -16.11 4.03
CA SER A 313 3.28 -14.99 3.79
C SER A 313 2.70 -13.98 2.80
N ILE A 314 2.12 -14.43 1.69
CA ILE A 314 1.44 -13.55 0.72
C ILE A 314 0.23 -12.86 1.36
N ALA A 315 -0.62 -13.61 2.07
CA ALA A 315 -1.80 -13.06 2.74
C ALA A 315 -1.41 -11.96 3.74
N GLY A 316 -0.35 -12.19 4.52
CA GLY A 316 0.22 -11.20 5.44
C GLY A 316 0.75 -9.95 4.73
N GLN A 317 1.38 -10.10 3.56
CA GLN A 317 1.86 -8.98 2.75
C GLN A 317 0.70 -8.06 2.34
N PHE A 318 -0.43 -8.62 1.88
CA PHE A 318 -1.57 -7.85 1.36
C PHE A 318 -2.68 -7.57 2.39
N GLN A 319 -2.44 -7.88 3.67
CA GLN A 319 -3.44 -7.79 4.75
C GLN A 319 -4.74 -8.54 4.42
N ILE A 320 -4.61 -9.71 3.79
CA ILE A 320 -5.72 -10.60 3.48
C ILE A 320 -5.85 -11.61 4.63
N SER A 321 -7.07 -11.81 5.11
CA SER A 321 -7.32 -12.85 6.11
C SER A 321 -7.17 -14.25 5.50
N TYR A 322 -6.29 -15.06 6.08
CA TYR A 322 -6.10 -16.45 5.68
C TYR A 322 -6.02 -17.36 6.90
N PHE A 323 -6.85 -18.40 6.92
CA PHE A 323 -6.96 -19.36 8.02
C PHE A 323 -6.72 -20.77 7.47
N PRO A 324 -5.46 -21.21 7.39
CA PRO A 324 -5.12 -22.50 6.80
C PRO A 324 -5.67 -23.66 7.63
N GLY A 325 -6.17 -24.67 6.92
CA GLY A 325 -6.61 -25.90 7.53
C GLY A 325 -5.47 -26.89 7.80
N ARG A 326 -5.29 -27.36 9.04
CA ARG A 326 -4.39 -28.49 9.35
C ARG A 326 -4.84 -29.79 8.68
N ILE A 327 -3.99 -30.42 7.87
CA ILE A 327 -4.22 -31.79 7.39
C ILE A 327 -3.96 -32.74 8.57
N GLY A 328 -4.91 -33.61 8.89
CA GLY A 328 -4.75 -34.60 9.96
C GLY A 328 -3.71 -35.65 9.57
N ARG A 329 -2.86 -36.07 10.52
CA ARG A 329 -1.94 -37.20 10.37
C ARG A 329 -2.69 -38.53 10.33
#